data_AF-A0A412YTA1-F1
#
_entry.id   AF-A0A412YTA1-F1
#
_cell.length_a   1.000
_cell.length_b   1.000
_cell.length_c   1.000
_cell.angle_alpha   90.00
_cell.angle_beta   90.00
_cell.angle_gamma   90.00
#
_symmetry.space_group_name_H-M   'P 1'
#
loop_
_entity.id
_entity.type
_entity.pdbx_description
1 polymer ?
#
loop_
_entity_poly.entity_id
_entity_poly.type
_entity_poly.pdbx_seq_one_letter_code
_entity_poly.pdbx_strand_id
1 'polypeptide(L)'
;MAENVFEAVKQSVSTREAAEFYGIKVSRTGMACCPFHDDKNPSMKVDQRFHCFGCGADGGVIDFTAKLFNLSPKEAAEKLAQDFGLIYDSQAPPRRRYVRQKNEAQKFREDRQRCYRVLSDYYYLLKKWEADRSPKTPEEEPHPRFVEAIQKKAYVEYLLDLFLYESEEEQKAWIAEHTAEITHLERRLKIMAENKPTNRERLREITDGIEQGIKELFESEKYMRYLSVMSRFHRYSVNNTVLIYMQKPDATLVAGYNKWKDQFERHVKKGEHGITIIAPTPYKKKIEEQKLDPDTKAPILDKDGKIVTEEKEIEIPMFRPVKVFDVSQTDGKPLPELASSLSGNVPNYEAFMEALRRSAPVPITFEAMAADTDGYFSADHQKIAIRQGMSEVQTVSATVHEIAHSKLHDPKKYEMLPSWKVVQESEGGTKHDFKLDFATEKEAEQFASDMDWRYVDENQFEWRLAVEEDATAEKQAIKNRHTEEVEAESISYAVCKYFGIETGENSFGYIASWSQGKELKELRASLETINKTSGTLISDIERHYKEICKER
;
A
#
# COMPACT_ATOMS: atom_id res chain seq x y z
N MET A 1 -27.08 38.87 37.26
CA MET A 1 -27.46 38.46 35.89
C MET A 1 -27.32 36.97 35.85
N ALA A 2 -28.38 36.24 35.53
CA ALA A 2 -28.31 34.79 35.55
C ALA A 2 -27.35 34.31 34.44
N GLU A 3 -26.44 33.41 34.80
CA GLU A 3 -25.39 32.91 33.91
C GLU A 3 -25.98 31.84 32.98
N ASN A 4 -25.48 31.76 31.74
CA ASN A 4 -25.85 30.68 30.84
C ASN A 4 -25.26 29.34 31.33
N VAL A 5 -25.83 28.22 30.88
CA VAL A 5 -25.45 26.87 31.33
C VAL A 5 -23.94 26.59 31.23
N PHE A 6 -23.28 27.08 30.19
CA PHE A 6 -21.85 26.86 29.99
C PHE A 6 -20.98 27.64 30.99
N GLU A 7 -21.42 28.83 31.39
CA GLU A 7 -20.74 29.67 32.37
C GLU A 7 -20.92 29.10 33.78
N ALA A 8 -22.15 28.78 34.16
CA ALA A 8 -22.47 28.20 35.46
C ALA A 8 -21.63 26.93 35.72
N VAL A 9 -21.53 26.06 34.72
CA VAL A 9 -20.72 24.83 34.79
C VAL A 9 -19.22 25.13 34.89
N LYS A 10 -18.68 26.01 34.04
CA LYS A 10 -17.23 26.29 34.02
C LYS A 10 -16.72 27.01 35.27
N GLN A 11 -17.57 27.79 35.92
CA GLN A 11 -17.21 28.50 37.15
C GLN A 11 -17.32 27.61 38.39
N SER A 12 -18.22 26.62 38.35
CA SER A 12 -18.60 25.86 39.55
C SER A 12 -18.06 24.43 39.59
N VAL A 13 -17.66 23.86 38.45
CA VAL A 13 -17.23 22.45 38.38
C VAL A 13 -15.91 22.32 37.64
N SER A 14 -14.90 21.77 38.32
CA SER A 14 -13.64 21.39 37.72
C SER A 14 -13.72 20.04 37.01
N THR A 15 -12.81 19.80 36.06
CA THR A 15 -12.74 18.51 35.36
C THR A 15 -12.43 17.36 36.33
N ARG A 16 -11.67 17.63 37.39
CA ARG A 16 -11.39 16.66 38.46
C ARG A 16 -12.65 16.26 39.23
N GLU A 17 -13.44 17.23 39.66
CA GLU A 17 -14.69 16.96 40.40
C GLU A 17 -15.68 16.17 39.54
N ALA A 18 -15.81 16.53 38.25
CA ALA A 18 -16.61 15.76 37.30
C ALA A 18 -16.08 14.32 37.13
N ALA A 19 -14.77 14.14 36.96
CA ALA A 19 -14.18 12.82 36.80
C ALA A 19 -14.41 11.93 38.04
N GLU A 20 -14.18 12.46 39.25
CA GLU A 20 -14.39 11.74 40.50
C GLU A 20 -15.89 11.42 40.72
N PHE A 21 -16.79 12.37 40.42
CA PHE A 21 -18.24 12.18 40.52
C PHE A 21 -18.74 11.08 39.57
N TYR A 22 -18.19 11.01 38.35
CA TYR A 22 -18.52 9.97 37.38
C TYR A 22 -17.74 8.65 37.59
N GLY A 23 -17.12 8.47 38.75
CA GLY A 23 -16.54 7.19 39.18
C GLY A 23 -15.10 6.95 38.72
N ILE A 24 -14.42 7.95 38.18
CA ILE A 24 -13.01 7.86 37.79
C ILE A 24 -12.12 8.18 38.99
N LYS A 25 -11.28 7.22 39.37
CA LYS A 25 -10.33 7.40 40.48
C LYS A 25 -9.16 8.27 40.03
N VAL A 26 -9.12 9.52 40.52
CA VAL A 26 -8.01 10.45 40.30
C VAL A 26 -7.04 10.39 41.49
N SER A 27 -5.77 10.09 41.21
CA SER A 27 -4.73 10.03 42.24
C SER A 27 -4.40 11.40 42.85
N ARG A 28 -3.61 11.43 43.94
CA ARG A 28 -3.15 12.68 44.56
C ARG A 28 -2.33 13.55 43.60
N THR A 29 -1.62 12.94 42.67
CA THR A 29 -0.85 13.65 41.63
C THR A 29 -1.72 14.07 40.44
N GLY A 30 -3.04 13.90 40.47
CA GLY A 30 -3.94 14.28 39.38
C GLY A 30 -3.92 13.33 38.19
N MET A 31 -3.34 12.12 38.32
CA MET A 31 -3.34 11.11 37.27
C MET A 31 -4.51 10.14 37.45
N ALA A 32 -5.15 9.77 36.35
CA ALA A 32 -6.22 8.78 36.28
C ALA A 32 -6.05 7.88 35.04
N CYS A 33 -6.63 6.67 35.08
CA CYS A 33 -6.80 5.87 33.87
C CYS A 33 -7.76 6.60 32.94
N CYS A 34 -7.40 6.70 31.66
CA CYS A 34 -8.21 7.38 30.68
C CYS A 34 -9.48 6.56 30.35
N PRO A 35 -10.69 7.14 30.43
CA PRO A 35 -11.91 6.44 30.05
C PRO A 35 -12.13 6.38 28.53
N PHE A 36 -11.29 7.08 27.75
CA PHE A 36 -11.46 7.23 26.30
C PHE A 36 -10.65 6.22 25.46
N HIS A 37 -9.86 5.37 26.12
CA HIS A 37 -9.18 4.22 25.51
C HIS A 37 -8.97 3.13 26.56
N ASP A 38 -8.62 1.92 26.14
CA ASP A 38 -8.32 0.82 27.07
C ASP A 38 -7.00 1.09 27.81
N ASP A 39 -7.11 1.75 28.96
CA ASP A 39 -5.97 2.24 29.73
C ASP A 39 -5.79 1.50 31.05
N LYS A 40 -4.77 0.62 31.08
CA LYS A 40 -4.43 -0.17 32.28
C LYS A 40 -3.56 0.60 33.28
N ASN A 41 -2.89 1.68 32.86
CA ASN A 41 -1.97 2.45 33.69
C ASN A 41 -2.29 3.94 33.60
N PRO A 42 -2.46 4.69 34.71
CA PRO A 42 -2.90 6.09 34.67
C PRO A 42 -2.13 6.96 33.66
N SER A 43 -2.76 7.27 32.52
CA SER A 43 -2.15 8.05 31.43
C SER A 43 -2.81 9.41 31.21
N MET A 44 -3.89 9.70 31.93
CA MET A 44 -4.64 10.95 31.83
C MET A 44 -4.40 11.85 33.04
N LYS A 45 -3.90 13.05 32.79
CA LYS A 45 -3.80 14.12 33.79
C LYS A 45 -5.13 14.87 33.87
N VAL A 46 -5.69 15.01 35.06
CA VAL A 46 -6.98 15.66 35.33
C VAL A 46 -6.82 16.67 36.47
N ASP A 47 -6.82 17.96 36.11
CA ASP A 47 -6.87 19.08 37.05
C ASP A 47 -8.07 19.98 36.67
N GLN A 48 -7.86 21.27 36.35
CA GLN A 48 -8.91 22.12 35.77
C GLN A 48 -9.29 21.70 34.34
N ARG A 49 -8.37 21.07 33.62
CA ARG A 49 -8.52 20.48 32.30
C ARG A 49 -8.04 19.04 32.35
N PHE A 50 -8.43 18.23 31.35
CA PHE A 50 -7.86 16.90 31.17
C PHE A 50 -6.97 16.85 29.93
N HIS A 51 -5.93 16.03 30.01
CA HIS A 51 -5.13 15.62 28.86
C HIS A 51 -4.64 14.18 29.04
N CYS A 52 -4.89 13.34 28.05
CA CYS A 52 -4.41 11.97 28.00
C CYS A 52 -3.17 11.86 27.13
N PHE A 53 -2.06 11.41 27.71
CA PHE A 53 -0.80 11.23 26.98
C PHE A 53 -0.80 9.97 26.09
N GLY A 54 -1.73 9.03 26.32
CA GLY A 54 -1.88 7.83 25.50
C GLY A 54 -2.65 8.07 24.20
N CYS A 55 -3.88 8.58 24.31
CA CYS A 55 -4.77 8.78 23.14
C CYS A 55 -4.82 10.23 22.62
N GLY A 56 -4.16 11.18 23.29
CA GLY A 56 -4.14 12.59 22.91
C GLY A 56 -5.43 13.35 23.24
N ALA A 57 -6.43 12.70 23.85
CA ALA A 57 -7.68 13.36 24.21
C ALA A 57 -7.45 14.51 25.20
N ASP A 58 -7.91 15.70 24.85
CA ASP A 58 -7.81 16.90 25.66
C ASP A 58 -9.14 17.66 25.76
N GLY A 59 -9.23 18.55 26.75
CA GLY A 59 -10.36 19.49 26.89
C GLY A 59 -10.58 20.00 28.31
N GLY A 60 -11.65 20.79 28.48
CA GLY A 60 -12.17 21.17 29.80
C GLY A 60 -13.29 20.24 30.28
N VAL A 61 -13.93 20.61 31.40
CA VAL A 61 -14.98 19.79 32.05
C VAL A 61 -16.14 19.43 31.11
N ILE A 62 -16.55 20.35 30.24
CA ILE A 62 -17.65 20.12 29.28
C ILE A 62 -17.21 19.18 28.16
N ASP A 63 -16.00 19.35 27.63
CA ASP A 63 -15.44 18.48 26.60
C ASP A 63 -15.23 17.05 27.14
N PHE A 64 -14.84 16.95 28.42
CA PHE A 64 -14.69 15.70 29.15
C PHE A 64 -16.03 14.97 29.27
N THR A 65 -17.07 15.62 29.79
CA THR A 65 -18.41 15.05 29.92
C THR A 65 -19.03 14.74 28.56
N ALA A 66 -18.84 15.60 27.56
CA ALA A 66 -19.30 15.38 26.20
C ALA A 66 -18.73 14.08 25.62
N LYS A 67 -17.42 13.86 25.78
CA LYS A 67 -16.77 12.62 25.33
C LYS A 67 -17.17 11.42 26.19
N LEU A 68 -17.32 11.59 27.50
CA LEU A 68 -17.63 10.50 28.41
C LEU A 68 -19.04 9.92 28.18
N PHE A 69 -20.00 10.77 27.81
CA PHE A 69 -21.40 10.38 27.61
C PHE A 69 -21.86 10.45 26.14
N ASN A 70 -20.94 10.73 25.21
CA ASN A 70 -21.22 10.94 23.80
C ASN A 70 -22.35 11.97 23.54
N LEU A 71 -22.23 13.13 24.21
CA LEU A 71 -23.21 14.22 24.17
C LEU A 71 -22.69 15.40 23.36
N SER A 72 -23.59 16.20 22.77
CA SER A 72 -23.21 17.50 22.24
C SER A 72 -22.70 18.41 23.38
N PRO A 73 -21.90 19.46 23.08
CA PRO A 73 -21.38 20.36 24.12
C PRO A 73 -22.46 21.01 24.97
N LYS A 74 -23.66 21.24 24.40
CA LYS A 74 -24.80 21.81 25.13
C LYS A 74 -25.42 20.80 26.09
N GLU A 75 -25.70 19.59 25.61
CA GLU A 75 -26.25 18.51 26.43
C GLU A 75 -25.28 18.11 27.55
N ALA A 76 -23.97 18.13 27.28
CA ALA A 76 -22.94 17.89 28.30
C ALA A 76 -22.94 18.98 29.38
N ALA A 77 -23.15 20.24 29.01
CA ALA A 77 -23.27 21.33 29.97
C ALA A 77 -24.56 21.24 30.80
N GLU A 78 -25.69 20.91 30.16
CA GLU A 78 -26.97 20.70 30.84
C GLU A 78 -26.91 19.50 31.80
N LYS A 79 -26.26 18.42 31.38
CA LYS A 79 -25.98 17.25 32.22
C LYS A 79 -25.13 17.63 33.44
N LEU A 80 -24.04 18.35 33.25
CA LEU A 80 -23.21 18.83 34.37
C LEU A 80 -23.99 19.75 35.31
N ALA A 81 -24.83 20.63 34.77
CA ALA A 81 -25.66 21.50 35.59
C ALA A 81 -26.69 20.70 36.41
N GLN A 82 -27.31 19.68 35.81
CA GLN A 82 -28.24 18.79 36.51
C GLN A 82 -27.54 17.94 37.58
N ASP A 83 -26.42 17.30 37.22
CA ASP A 83 -25.68 16.38 38.10
C ASP A 83 -25.08 17.11 39.32
N PHE A 84 -24.66 18.38 39.15
CA PHE A 84 -24.07 19.20 40.21
C PHE A 84 -25.05 20.21 40.83
N GLY A 85 -26.34 20.16 40.45
CA GLY A 85 -27.38 21.03 41.03
C GLY A 85 -27.19 22.52 40.74
N LEU A 86 -26.61 22.89 39.60
CA LEU A 86 -26.32 24.27 39.23
C LEU A 86 -27.56 24.95 38.65
N ILE A 87 -27.88 26.12 39.19
CA ILE A 87 -28.96 26.98 38.69
C ILE A 87 -28.39 27.86 37.57
N TYR A 88 -29.00 27.81 36.39
CA TYR A 88 -28.64 28.64 35.23
C TYR A 88 -29.90 29.18 34.54
N ASP A 89 -29.75 30.24 33.76
CA ASP A 89 -30.83 30.77 32.93
C ASP A 89 -30.77 30.15 31.53
N SER A 90 -31.79 29.37 31.20
CA SER A 90 -31.91 28.65 29.92
C SER A 90 -32.22 29.57 28.75
N GLN A 91 -32.65 30.81 29.00
CA GLN A 91 -32.94 31.83 27.99
C GLN A 91 -31.85 32.91 27.90
N ALA A 92 -30.82 32.86 28.75
CA ALA A 92 -29.68 33.77 28.66
C ALA A 92 -28.92 33.53 27.35
N PRO A 93 -28.80 34.53 26.45
CA PRO A 93 -28.05 34.36 25.21
C PRO A 93 -26.58 34.05 25.55
N PRO A 94 -25.90 33.16 24.80
CA PRO A 94 -24.48 32.91 25.00
C PRO A 94 -23.76 34.24 24.86
N ARG A 95 -23.02 34.66 25.90
CA ARG A 95 -22.14 35.82 25.78
C ARG A 95 -21.21 35.53 24.60
N ARG A 96 -21.24 36.39 23.58
CA ARG A 96 -20.24 36.35 22.50
C ARG A 96 -18.89 36.22 23.19
N ARG A 97 -18.15 35.15 22.89
CA ARG A 97 -16.77 34.98 23.38
C ARG A 97 -16.09 36.33 23.22
N TYR A 98 -15.72 36.94 24.35
CA TYR A 98 -14.83 38.09 24.30
C TYR A 98 -13.51 37.50 23.81
N VAL A 99 -13.32 37.48 22.49
CA VAL A 99 -12.01 37.26 21.89
C VAL A 99 -11.19 38.39 22.47
N ARG A 100 -10.30 38.08 23.41
CA ARG A 100 -9.36 39.05 23.99
C ARG A 100 -8.78 39.79 22.80
N GLN A 101 -9.09 41.09 22.65
CA GLN A 101 -8.57 41.86 21.53
C GLN A 101 -7.06 41.72 21.59
N LYS A 102 -6.50 41.14 20.53
CA LYS A 102 -5.05 40.98 20.42
C LYS A 102 -4.47 42.39 20.51
N ASN A 103 -3.53 42.60 21.42
CA ASN A 103 -2.84 43.89 21.47
C ASN A 103 -2.11 44.13 20.13
N GLU A 104 -1.87 45.39 19.78
CA GLU A 104 -1.27 45.75 18.49
C GLU A 104 0.07 45.03 18.26
N ALA A 105 0.85 44.83 19.32
CA ALA A 105 2.10 44.07 19.26
C ALA A 105 1.89 42.60 18.88
N GLN A 106 0.86 41.93 19.40
CA GLN A 106 0.54 40.55 19.04
C GLN A 106 -0.01 40.46 17.62
N LYS A 107 -0.86 41.39 17.22
CA LYS A 107 -1.37 41.46 15.84
C LYS A 107 -0.23 41.64 14.85
N PHE A 108 0.68 42.59 15.13
CA PHE A 108 1.88 42.79 14.32
C PHE A 108 2.76 41.53 14.25
N ARG A 109 3.02 40.85 15.37
CA ARG A 109 3.82 39.61 15.36
C ARG A 109 3.21 38.53 14.47
N GLU A 110 1.89 38.36 14.53
CA GLU A 110 1.17 37.38 13.70
C GLU A 110 1.16 37.78 12.23
N ASP A 111 0.90 39.05 11.92
CA ASP A 111 0.91 39.57 10.55
C ASP A 111 2.31 39.47 9.92
N ARG A 112 3.35 39.80 10.70
CA ARG A 112 4.76 39.62 10.29
C ARG A 112 5.08 38.15 10.00
N GLN A 113 4.71 37.25 10.92
CA GLN A 113 4.95 35.81 10.74
C GLN A 113 4.19 35.25 9.53
N ARG A 114 2.96 35.73 9.29
CA ARG A 114 2.16 35.38 8.11
C ARG A 114 2.85 35.84 6.83
N CYS A 115 3.27 37.10 6.74
CA CYS A 115 3.94 37.65 5.56
C CYS A 115 5.24 36.91 5.27
N TYR A 116 6.09 36.72 6.29
CA TYR A 116 7.35 36.00 6.15
C TYR A 116 7.15 34.56 5.64
N ARG A 117 6.17 33.82 6.20
CA ARG A 117 5.83 32.46 5.75
C ARG A 117 5.41 32.44 4.29
N VAL A 118 4.47 33.31 3.90
CA VAL A 118 3.91 33.36 2.55
C VAL A 118 4.99 33.73 1.52
N LEU A 119 5.85 34.70 1.83
CA LEU A 119 6.99 35.08 0.98
C LEU A 119 8.02 33.95 0.88
N SER A 120 8.31 33.26 1.99
CA SER A 120 9.23 32.11 2.00
C SER A 120 8.72 30.99 1.09
N ASP A 121 7.45 30.59 1.25
CA ASP A 121 6.82 29.55 0.45
C ASP A 121 6.85 29.90 -1.05
N TYR A 122 6.58 31.17 -1.38
CA TYR A 122 6.67 31.65 -2.75
C TYR A 122 8.10 31.69 -3.29
N TYR A 123 9.08 32.13 -2.50
CA TYR A 123 10.50 32.11 -2.88
C TYR A 123 10.97 30.69 -3.23
N TYR A 124 10.65 29.70 -2.39
CA TYR A 124 10.99 28.30 -2.68
C TYR A 124 10.29 27.79 -3.94
N LEU A 125 9.06 28.22 -4.20
CA LEU A 125 8.34 27.87 -5.42
C LEU A 125 9.01 28.49 -6.67
N LEU A 126 9.41 29.75 -6.61
CA LEU A 126 10.13 30.42 -7.70
C LEU A 126 11.47 29.74 -7.98
N LYS A 127 12.24 29.42 -6.94
CA LYS A 127 13.50 28.67 -7.05
C LYS A 127 13.29 27.30 -7.72
N LYS A 128 12.19 26.63 -7.41
CA LYS A 128 11.82 25.37 -8.05
C LYS A 128 11.45 25.57 -9.53
N TRP A 129 10.65 26.59 -9.87
CA TRP A 129 10.28 26.86 -11.25
C TRP A 129 11.46 27.27 -12.12
N GLU A 130 12.39 28.05 -11.57
CA GLU A 130 13.65 28.38 -12.24
C GLU A 130 14.44 27.12 -12.62
N ALA A 131 14.51 26.13 -11.71
CA ALA A 131 15.21 24.87 -11.97
C ALA A 131 14.44 23.94 -12.92
N ASP A 132 13.16 23.70 -12.67
CA ASP A 132 12.36 22.69 -13.38
C ASP A 132 11.90 23.15 -14.78
N ARG A 133 11.82 24.47 -15.02
CA ARG A 133 11.24 25.06 -16.24
C ARG A 133 12.24 25.92 -17.02
N SER A 134 13.53 25.76 -16.73
CA SER A 134 14.60 26.43 -17.48
C SER A 134 14.58 25.99 -18.95
N PRO A 135 14.60 26.94 -19.91
CA PRO A 135 14.78 26.61 -21.32
C PRO A 135 16.07 25.83 -21.50
N LYS A 136 16.00 24.67 -22.16
CA LYS A 136 17.18 23.81 -22.38
C LYS A 136 18.01 24.25 -23.57
N THR A 137 17.42 25.05 -24.46
CA THR A 137 18.06 25.61 -25.65
C THR A 137 17.73 27.09 -25.79
N PRO A 138 18.63 27.92 -26.35
CA PRO A 138 18.39 29.36 -26.56
C PRO A 138 17.16 29.68 -27.42
N GLU A 139 16.75 28.74 -28.28
CA GLU A 139 15.64 28.89 -29.21
C GLU A 139 14.27 28.52 -28.60
N GLU A 140 14.26 27.90 -27.40
CA GLU A 140 13.03 27.48 -26.72
C GLU A 140 12.32 28.67 -26.06
N GLU A 141 11.04 28.84 -26.36
CA GLU A 141 10.24 29.92 -25.78
C GLU A 141 10.14 29.75 -24.25
N PRO A 142 10.55 30.75 -23.45
CA PRO A 142 10.61 30.60 -22.01
C PRO A 142 9.24 30.37 -21.38
N HIS A 143 9.10 29.29 -20.61
CA HIS A 143 7.86 28.97 -19.93
C HIS A 143 7.42 30.14 -19.01
N PRO A 144 6.14 30.56 -18.99
CA PRO A 144 5.70 31.74 -18.23
C PRO A 144 6.11 31.74 -16.75
N ARG A 145 6.08 30.58 -16.10
CA ARG A 145 6.54 30.40 -14.69
C ARG A 145 8.05 30.56 -14.51
N PHE A 146 8.84 30.22 -15.52
CA PHE A 146 10.28 30.48 -15.51
C PHE A 146 10.53 31.99 -15.59
N VAL A 147 9.84 32.68 -16.51
CA VAL A 147 9.91 34.15 -16.62
C VAL A 147 9.52 34.82 -15.31
N GLU A 148 8.42 34.39 -14.68
CA GLU A 148 8.00 34.89 -13.36
C GLU A 148 9.06 34.64 -12.29
N ALA A 149 9.67 33.44 -12.25
CA ALA A 149 10.73 33.13 -11.30
C ALA A 149 11.92 34.08 -11.44
N ILE A 150 12.40 34.30 -12.67
CA ILE A 150 13.52 35.22 -12.91
C ILE A 150 13.16 36.66 -12.51
N GLN A 151 11.95 37.12 -12.82
CA GLN A 151 11.52 38.49 -12.53
C GLN A 151 11.25 38.75 -11.03
N LYS A 152 10.70 37.77 -10.32
CA LYS A 152 10.18 37.98 -8.96
C LYS A 152 11.11 37.46 -7.87
N LYS A 153 12.01 36.51 -8.17
CA LYS A 153 12.84 35.86 -7.14
C LYS A 153 13.71 36.86 -6.36
N ALA A 154 14.46 37.72 -7.06
CA ALA A 154 15.32 38.72 -6.42
C ALA A 154 14.52 39.73 -5.58
N TYR A 155 13.34 40.12 -6.06
CA TYR A 155 12.46 41.01 -5.31
C TYR A 155 11.91 40.34 -4.03
N VAL A 156 11.48 39.08 -4.11
CA VAL A 156 10.98 38.34 -2.93
C VAL A 156 12.11 38.08 -1.93
N GLU A 157 13.33 37.86 -2.39
CA GLU A 157 14.53 37.74 -1.54
C GLU A 157 14.79 39.02 -0.76
N TYR A 158 14.78 40.17 -1.45
CA TYR A 158 14.84 41.49 -0.81
C TYR A 158 13.74 41.69 0.24
N LEU A 159 12.50 41.27 -0.07
CA LEU A 159 11.39 41.35 0.90
C LEU A 159 11.61 40.45 2.12
N LEU A 160 12.21 39.27 1.95
CA LEU A 160 12.55 38.40 3.08
C LEU A 160 13.64 39.03 3.95
N ASP A 161 14.65 39.66 3.35
CA ASP A 161 15.69 40.40 4.05
C ASP A 161 15.12 41.60 4.83
N LEU A 162 14.13 42.30 4.27
CA LEU A 162 13.39 43.37 4.95
C LEU A 162 12.81 42.90 6.30
N PHE A 163 12.27 41.69 6.36
CA PHE A 163 11.72 41.11 7.59
C PHE A 163 12.77 40.61 8.59
N LEU A 164 14.04 40.49 8.16
CA LEU A 164 15.15 40.04 9.00
C LEU A 164 15.97 41.21 9.58
N TYR A 165 16.14 42.28 8.81
CA TYR A 165 17.12 43.34 9.14
C TYR A 165 16.54 44.74 9.34
N GLU A 166 15.36 45.05 8.80
CA GLU A 166 14.77 46.40 8.92
C GLU A 166 14.01 46.61 10.23
N SER A 167 13.71 47.87 10.55
CA SER A 167 13.04 48.26 11.78
C SER A 167 11.59 47.75 11.86
N GLU A 168 11.05 47.59 13.08
CA GLU A 168 9.63 47.20 13.25
C GLU A 168 8.66 48.21 12.62
N GLU A 169 9.05 49.48 12.54
CA GLU A 169 8.24 50.57 11.98
C GLU A 169 8.09 50.43 10.46
N GLU A 170 9.20 50.16 9.77
CA GLU A 170 9.22 49.90 8.32
C GLU A 170 8.49 48.60 7.99
N GLN A 171 8.68 47.54 8.79
CA GLN A 171 7.94 46.29 8.62
C GLN A 171 6.43 46.49 8.80
N LYS A 172 6.00 47.30 9.78
CA LYS A 172 4.58 47.63 9.99
C LYS A 172 3.99 48.40 8.80
N ALA A 173 4.70 49.42 8.32
CA ALA A 173 4.27 50.21 7.17
C ALA A 173 4.12 49.34 5.93
N TRP A 174 5.11 48.49 5.66
CA TRP A 174 5.09 47.58 4.52
C TRP A 174 3.93 46.58 4.60
N ILE A 175 3.72 45.94 5.76
CA ILE A 175 2.59 45.00 5.98
C ILE A 175 1.25 45.70 5.72
N ALA A 176 1.08 46.92 6.23
CA ALA A 176 -0.17 47.66 6.07
C ALA A 176 -0.49 47.95 4.59
N GLU A 177 0.53 48.27 3.79
CA GLU A 177 0.38 48.56 2.36
C GLU A 177 0.20 47.28 1.52
N HIS A 178 0.85 46.17 1.88
CA HIS A 178 0.95 44.96 1.04
C HIS A 178 0.07 43.78 1.50
N THR A 179 -0.85 43.99 2.44
CA THR A 179 -1.73 42.93 2.97
C THR A 179 -2.56 42.25 1.87
N ALA A 180 -3.02 43.01 0.86
CA ALA A 180 -3.80 42.47 -0.25
C ALA A 180 -2.96 41.55 -1.14
N GLU A 181 -1.72 41.95 -1.44
CA GLU A 181 -0.78 41.17 -2.26
C GLU A 181 -0.41 39.86 -1.57
N ILE A 182 -0.09 39.90 -0.27
CA ILE A 182 0.20 38.69 0.52
C ILE A 182 -1.01 37.75 0.54
N THR A 183 -2.22 38.29 0.65
CA THR A 183 -3.44 37.47 0.64
C THR A 183 -3.69 36.83 -0.73
N HIS A 184 -3.43 37.56 -1.81
CA HIS A 184 -3.51 37.01 -3.16
C HIS A 184 -2.46 35.92 -3.39
N LEU A 185 -1.22 36.14 -2.97
CA LEU A 185 -0.13 35.18 -3.05
C LEU A 185 -0.46 33.90 -2.28
N GLU A 186 -0.95 34.04 -1.04
CA GLU A 186 -1.34 32.91 -0.18
C GLU A 186 -2.46 32.07 -0.80
N ARG A 187 -3.49 32.71 -1.38
CA ARG A 187 -4.55 32.00 -2.14
C ARG A 187 -3.98 31.26 -3.34
N ARG A 188 -3.11 31.91 -4.10
CA ARG A 188 -2.50 31.34 -5.30
C ARG A 188 -1.62 30.14 -4.95
N LEU A 189 -0.83 30.22 -3.88
CA LEU A 189 -0.04 29.11 -3.33
C LEU A 189 -0.93 27.95 -2.89
N LYS A 190 -2.07 28.24 -2.24
CA LYS A 190 -3.04 27.22 -1.81
C LYS A 190 -3.64 26.46 -3.00
N ILE A 191 -4.08 27.16 -4.04
CA ILE A 191 -4.60 26.54 -5.28
C ILE A 191 -3.53 25.66 -5.95
N MET A 192 -2.27 26.13 -5.98
CA MET A 192 -1.16 25.35 -6.54
C MET A 192 -0.80 24.13 -5.68
N ALA A 193 -1.00 24.17 -4.36
CA ALA A 193 -0.83 23.04 -3.48
C ALA A 193 -1.96 22.00 -3.63
N GLU A 194 -3.19 22.47 -3.86
CA GLU A 194 -4.38 21.64 -4.15
C GLU A 194 -4.30 20.97 -5.53
N ASN A 195 -3.62 21.58 -6.50
CA ASN A 195 -3.30 20.99 -7.81
C ASN A 195 -2.15 19.96 -7.80
N LYS A 196 -1.69 19.48 -6.65
CA LYS A 196 -0.82 18.30 -6.60
C LYS A 196 -1.67 17.05 -6.87
N PRO A 197 -1.27 16.16 -7.79
CA PRO A 197 -2.04 14.96 -8.05
C PRO A 197 -2.20 14.18 -6.74
N THR A 198 -3.45 13.85 -6.44
CA THR A 198 -3.86 13.05 -5.29
C THR A 198 -3.15 11.69 -5.33
N ASN A 199 -3.10 10.97 -4.20
CA ASN A 199 -2.52 9.62 -4.19
C ASN A 199 -3.21 8.72 -5.23
N ARG A 200 -4.53 8.89 -5.43
CA ARG A 200 -5.32 8.15 -6.42
C ARG A 200 -4.91 8.48 -7.85
N GLU A 201 -4.69 9.75 -8.19
CA GLU A 201 -4.24 10.17 -9.52
C GLU A 201 -2.81 9.70 -9.81
N ARG A 202 -1.90 9.80 -8.85
CA ARG A 202 -0.53 9.28 -9.03
C ARG A 202 -0.49 7.78 -9.23
N LEU A 203 -1.31 7.03 -8.48
CA LEU A 203 -1.42 5.59 -8.67
C LEU A 203 -1.97 5.24 -10.05
N ARG A 204 -2.96 6.01 -10.54
CA ARG A 204 -3.48 5.84 -11.90
C ARG A 204 -2.40 6.08 -12.96
N GLU A 205 -1.69 7.21 -12.89
CA GLU A 205 -0.58 7.51 -13.81
C GLU A 205 0.49 6.41 -13.81
N ILE A 206 0.84 5.89 -12.63
CA ILE A 206 1.80 4.78 -12.50
C ILE A 206 1.24 3.49 -13.11
N THR A 207 -0.04 3.21 -12.92
CA THR A 207 -0.69 2.01 -13.45
C THR A 207 -0.75 2.07 -14.97
N ASP A 208 -1.18 3.20 -15.53
CA ASP A 208 -1.19 3.47 -16.98
C ASP A 208 0.24 3.34 -17.56
N GLY A 209 1.25 3.84 -16.85
CA GLY A 209 2.66 3.68 -17.22
C GLY A 209 3.14 2.22 -17.21
N ILE A 210 2.71 1.41 -16.24
CA ILE A 210 3.01 -0.03 -16.21
C ILE A 210 2.38 -0.74 -17.41
N GLU A 211 1.12 -0.43 -17.73
CA GLU A 211 0.42 -1.03 -18.87
C GLU A 211 1.14 -0.76 -20.18
N GLN A 212 1.59 0.48 -20.39
CA GLN A 212 2.39 0.85 -21.54
C GLN A 212 3.77 0.15 -21.53
N GLY A 213 4.43 0.12 -20.37
CA GLY A 213 5.69 -0.59 -20.20
C GLY A 213 5.59 -2.07 -20.57
N ILE A 214 4.53 -2.77 -20.15
CA ILE A 214 4.29 -4.18 -20.49
C ILE A 214 4.14 -4.36 -22.01
N LYS A 215 3.44 -3.47 -22.71
CA LYS A 215 3.31 -3.57 -24.18
C LYS A 215 4.66 -3.45 -24.88
N GLU A 216 5.53 -2.57 -24.39
CA GLU A 216 6.87 -2.35 -24.93
C GLU A 216 7.88 -3.46 -24.56
N LEU A 217 7.56 -4.31 -23.57
CA LEU A 217 8.45 -5.40 -23.16
C LEU A 217 8.64 -6.46 -24.23
N PHE A 218 7.64 -6.72 -25.08
CA PHE A 218 7.64 -7.87 -25.97
C PHE A 218 8.39 -7.65 -27.29
N GLU A 219 9.37 -6.76 -27.28
CA GLU A 219 10.49 -6.75 -28.22
C GLU A 219 11.61 -7.65 -27.64
N SER A 220 12.19 -8.57 -28.43
CA SER A 220 13.09 -9.63 -27.94
C SER A 220 14.19 -9.16 -26.98
N GLU A 221 14.90 -8.08 -27.31
CA GLU A 221 15.96 -7.54 -26.44
C GLU A 221 15.43 -6.97 -25.12
N LYS A 222 14.31 -6.25 -25.16
CA LYS A 222 13.68 -5.65 -23.97
C LYS A 222 13.14 -6.75 -23.05
N TYR A 223 12.56 -7.80 -23.62
CA TYR A 223 12.03 -8.93 -22.88
C TYR A 223 13.14 -9.66 -22.11
N MET A 224 14.26 -9.98 -22.76
CA MET A 224 15.40 -10.63 -22.10
C MET A 224 16.01 -9.77 -20.99
N ARG A 225 16.13 -8.45 -21.21
CA ARG A 225 16.58 -7.51 -20.16
C ARG A 225 15.62 -7.49 -18.99
N TYR A 226 14.31 -7.45 -19.25
CA TYR A 226 13.29 -7.55 -18.22
C TYR A 226 13.38 -8.86 -17.43
N LEU A 227 13.52 -10.02 -18.09
CA LEU A 227 13.68 -11.30 -17.40
C LEU A 227 14.94 -11.32 -16.53
N SER A 228 16.01 -10.64 -16.95
CA SER A 228 17.21 -10.46 -16.13
C SER A 228 17.01 -9.51 -14.94
N VAL A 229 16.09 -8.55 -15.01
CA VAL A 229 15.69 -7.73 -13.85
C VAL A 229 14.80 -8.57 -12.92
N MET A 230 13.82 -9.26 -13.50
CA MET A 230 12.88 -10.12 -12.79
C MET A 230 13.59 -11.23 -12.02
N SER A 231 14.66 -11.83 -12.57
CA SER A 231 15.43 -12.85 -11.86
C SER A 231 16.02 -12.31 -10.55
N ARG A 232 16.50 -11.05 -10.52
CA ARG A 232 17.06 -10.39 -9.34
C ARG A 232 15.99 -9.90 -8.35
N PHE A 233 14.85 -9.46 -8.89
CA PHE A 233 13.72 -8.93 -8.10
C PHE A 233 12.54 -9.91 -8.02
N HIS A 234 12.79 -11.21 -8.07
CA HIS A 234 11.78 -12.28 -8.09
C HIS A 234 10.88 -12.36 -6.84
N ARG A 235 11.15 -11.55 -5.81
CA ARG A 235 10.32 -11.38 -4.61
C ARG A 235 9.40 -10.15 -4.68
N TYR A 236 9.56 -9.29 -5.68
CA TYR A 236 8.71 -8.15 -5.94
C TYR A 236 7.58 -8.55 -6.89
N SER A 237 6.44 -7.85 -6.80
CA SER A 237 5.35 -8.02 -7.76
C SER A 237 5.80 -7.68 -9.19
N VAL A 238 5.11 -8.22 -10.19
CA VAL A 238 5.35 -7.86 -11.61
C VAL A 238 5.30 -6.35 -11.80
N ASN A 239 4.31 -5.66 -11.21
CA ASN A 239 4.21 -4.21 -11.28
C ASN A 239 5.48 -3.50 -10.80
N ASN A 240 6.01 -3.89 -9.64
CA ASN A 240 7.22 -3.28 -9.11
C ASN A 240 8.45 -3.68 -9.92
N THR A 241 8.49 -4.90 -10.45
CA THR A 241 9.59 -5.37 -11.32
C THR A 241 9.63 -4.59 -12.63
N VAL A 242 8.47 -4.38 -13.29
CA VAL A 242 8.33 -3.55 -14.49
C VAL A 242 8.71 -2.10 -14.19
N LEU A 243 8.25 -1.53 -13.07
CA LEU A 243 8.61 -0.17 -12.67
C LEU A 243 10.12 -0.01 -12.46
N ILE A 244 10.77 -0.98 -11.81
CA ILE A 244 12.23 -0.96 -11.64
C ILE A 244 12.91 -1.06 -12.99
N TYR A 245 12.50 -1.99 -13.85
CA TYR A 245 13.06 -2.16 -15.20
C TYR A 245 12.98 -0.86 -16.04
N MET A 246 11.80 -0.22 -16.08
CA MET A 246 11.58 1.00 -16.87
C MET A 246 12.42 2.19 -16.39
N GLN A 247 12.72 2.27 -15.09
CA GLN A 247 13.45 3.39 -14.49
C GLN A 247 14.96 3.12 -14.40
N LYS A 248 15.35 1.86 -14.18
CA LYS A 248 16.74 1.45 -13.96
C LYS A 248 16.93 -0.05 -14.31
N PRO A 249 17.11 -0.39 -15.60
CA PRO A 249 17.20 -1.79 -16.05
C PRO A 249 18.46 -2.53 -15.53
N ASP A 250 19.49 -1.79 -15.15
CA ASP A 250 20.72 -2.32 -14.55
C ASP A 250 20.61 -2.53 -13.03
N ALA A 251 19.51 -2.14 -12.38
CA ALA A 251 19.35 -2.22 -10.92
C ALA A 251 19.57 -3.65 -10.40
N THR A 252 20.38 -3.81 -9.35
CA THR A 252 20.75 -5.11 -8.77
C THR A 252 20.15 -5.33 -7.39
N LEU A 253 20.00 -4.26 -6.60
CA LEU A 253 19.43 -4.34 -5.26
C LEU A 253 18.85 -2.98 -4.89
N VAL A 254 17.57 -2.94 -4.54
CA VAL A 254 16.87 -1.69 -4.19
C VAL A 254 16.42 -1.67 -2.74
N ALA A 255 16.54 -0.52 -2.09
CA ALA A 255 16.00 -0.28 -0.76
C ALA A 255 15.59 1.18 -0.56
N GLY A 256 14.72 1.42 0.43
CA GLY A 256 14.35 2.77 0.84
C GLY A 256 15.53 3.52 1.48
N TYR A 257 15.50 4.86 1.43
CA TYR A 257 16.57 5.72 1.92
C TYR A 257 17.03 5.38 3.35
N ASN A 258 16.08 5.28 4.28
CA ASN A 258 16.38 4.95 5.68
C ASN A 258 16.92 3.52 5.82
N LYS A 259 16.47 2.57 5.00
CA LYS A 259 16.97 1.19 5.06
C LYS A 259 18.45 1.12 4.66
N TRP A 260 18.86 1.88 3.63
CA TRP A 260 20.27 2.02 3.28
C TRP A 260 21.11 2.56 4.45
N LYS A 261 20.62 3.61 5.10
CA LYS A 261 21.30 4.25 6.22
C LYS A 261 21.38 3.35 7.46
N ASP A 262 20.24 2.81 7.88
CA ASP A 262 20.07 2.22 9.20
C ASP A 262 20.47 0.73 9.24
N GLN A 263 20.29 -0.01 8.14
CA GLN A 263 20.57 -1.46 8.09
C GLN A 263 21.85 -1.80 7.33
N PHE A 264 22.17 -1.04 6.28
CA PHE A 264 23.31 -1.34 5.42
C PHE A 264 24.51 -0.42 5.65
N GLU A 265 24.38 0.61 6.50
CA GLU A 265 25.41 1.62 6.74
C GLU A 265 25.91 2.27 5.43
N ARG A 266 24.97 2.53 4.51
CA ARG A 266 25.18 3.20 3.22
C ARG A 266 24.31 4.45 3.13
N HIS A 267 24.75 5.45 2.37
CA HIS A 267 24.00 6.67 2.12
C HIS A 267 23.80 6.86 0.62
N VAL A 268 22.64 7.37 0.23
CA VAL A 268 22.37 7.72 -1.17
C VAL A 268 23.25 8.91 -1.57
N LYS A 269 23.92 8.80 -2.72
CA LYS A 269 24.78 9.85 -3.26
C LYS A 269 23.97 11.10 -3.57
N LYS A 270 24.58 12.27 -3.37
CA LYS A 270 23.91 13.55 -3.62
C LYS A 270 23.60 13.71 -5.11
N GLY A 271 22.34 13.99 -5.44
CA GLY A 271 21.88 14.20 -6.82
C GLY A 271 21.23 12.97 -7.47
N GLU A 272 21.27 11.80 -6.81
CA GLU A 272 20.65 10.59 -7.33
C GLU A 272 19.12 10.66 -7.34
N HIS A 273 18.52 10.13 -8.40
CA HIS A 273 17.07 10.07 -8.56
C HIS A 273 16.51 8.73 -8.07
N GLY A 274 15.52 8.80 -7.19
CA GLY A 274 14.88 7.60 -6.64
C GLY A 274 13.95 6.90 -7.64
N ILE A 275 14.03 5.58 -7.66
CA ILE A 275 13.15 4.66 -8.38
C ILE A 275 11.80 4.63 -7.67
N THR A 276 10.72 4.84 -8.40
CA THR A 276 9.34 4.80 -7.88
C THR A 276 8.84 3.36 -7.85
N ILE A 277 8.37 2.89 -6.70
CA ILE A 277 7.67 1.61 -6.56
C ILE A 277 6.35 1.82 -5.82
N ILE A 278 5.45 0.85 -5.91
CA ILE A 278 4.18 0.84 -5.17
C ILE A 278 4.38 0.02 -3.89
N ALA A 279 4.14 0.63 -2.73
CA ALA A 279 4.24 -0.03 -1.44
C ALA A 279 2.90 0.01 -0.68
N PRO A 280 2.56 -1.06 0.06
CA PRO A 280 1.40 -1.05 0.94
C PRO A 280 1.68 -0.13 2.13
N THR A 281 0.74 0.78 2.38
CA THR A 281 0.63 1.58 3.60
C THR A 281 -0.80 1.49 4.10
N PRO A 282 -1.19 0.30 4.60
CA PRO A 282 -2.53 0.10 5.13
C PRO A 282 -2.79 1.07 6.29
N TYR A 283 -4.06 1.44 6.47
CA TYR A 283 -4.49 2.25 7.59
C TYR A 283 -5.65 1.58 8.30
N LYS A 284 -5.68 1.71 9.62
CA LYS A 284 -6.73 1.15 10.46
C LYS A 284 -7.96 2.05 10.41
N LYS A 285 -9.13 1.47 10.14
CA LYS A 285 -10.42 2.15 10.17
C LYS A 285 -11.35 1.37 11.08
N LYS A 286 -11.98 2.06 12.03
CA LYS A 286 -13.09 1.50 12.79
C LYS A 286 -14.35 1.55 11.94
N ILE A 287 -15.01 0.42 11.80
CA ILE A 287 -16.34 0.32 11.19
C ILE A 287 -17.31 -0.26 12.21
N GLU A 288 -18.57 0.17 12.14
CA GLU A 288 -19.66 -0.45 12.87
C GLU A 288 -20.19 -1.58 12.01
N GLU A 289 -20.03 -2.82 12.47
CA GLU A 289 -20.56 -4.02 11.82
C GLU A 289 -21.74 -4.55 12.65
N GLN A 290 -22.75 -5.11 12.01
CA GLN A 290 -23.87 -5.73 12.75
C GLN A 290 -23.33 -6.94 13.50
N LYS A 291 -23.62 -7.03 14.79
CA LYS A 291 -23.19 -8.16 15.60
C LYS A 291 -24.04 -9.36 15.19
N LEU A 292 -23.40 -10.38 14.61
CA LEU A 292 -24.08 -11.58 14.17
C LEU A 292 -24.00 -12.65 15.26
N ASP A 293 -25.07 -13.40 15.44
CA ASP A 293 -25.09 -14.57 16.32
C ASP A 293 -24.10 -15.63 15.81
N PRO A 294 -23.23 -16.21 16.66
CA PRO A 294 -22.15 -17.10 16.22
C PRO A 294 -22.62 -18.35 15.49
N ASP A 295 -23.81 -18.83 15.81
CA ASP A 295 -24.35 -20.09 15.29
C ASP A 295 -25.29 -19.85 14.10
N THR A 296 -26.12 -18.79 14.17
CA THR A 296 -27.17 -18.52 13.15
C THR A 296 -26.81 -17.44 12.15
N LYS A 297 -25.71 -16.71 12.38
CA LYS A 297 -25.28 -15.52 11.61
C LYS A 297 -26.34 -14.43 11.49
N ALA A 298 -27.42 -14.46 12.27
CA ALA A 298 -28.47 -13.45 12.27
C ALA A 298 -28.04 -12.20 13.06
N PRO A 299 -28.47 -10.99 12.67
CA PRO A 299 -28.21 -9.77 13.44
C PRO A 299 -28.80 -9.90 14.85
N ILE A 300 -27.94 -9.78 15.87
CA ILE A 300 -28.34 -9.78 17.27
C ILE A 300 -29.11 -8.49 17.52
N LEU A 301 -30.37 -8.62 17.96
CA LEU A 301 -31.22 -7.50 18.33
C LEU A 301 -31.05 -7.20 19.82
N ASP A 302 -31.07 -5.93 20.19
CA ASP A 302 -31.12 -5.48 21.58
C ASP A 302 -32.53 -5.65 22.17
N LYS A 303 -32.69 -5.28 23.44
CA LYS A 303 -33.95 -5.41 24.17
C LYS A 303 -35.10 -4.59 23.57
N ASP A 304 -34.79 -3.62 22.72
CA ASP A 304 -35.73 -2.72 22.06
C ASP A 304 -35.96 -3.11 20.58
N GLY A 305 -35.41 -4.24 20.14
CA GLY A 305 -35.57 -4.76 18.77
C GLY A 305 -34.66 -4.09 17.73
N LYS A 306 -33.64 -3.32 18.15
CA LYS A 306 -32.67 -2.69 17.24
C LYS A 306 -31.44 -3.55 17.08
N ILE A 307 -30.84 -3.52 15.89
CA ILE A 307 -29.62 -4.27 15.57
C ILE A 307 -28.47 -3.76 16.44
N VAL A 308 -27.88 -4.67 17.22
CA VAL A 308 -26.66 -4.42 17.98
C VAL A 308 -25.50 -4.33 17.00
N THR A 309 -24.82 -3.19 16.96
CA THR A 309 -23.58 -3.03 16.20
C THR A 309 -22.36 -3.23 17.11
N GLU A 310 -21.28 -3.77 16.56
CA GLU A 310 -19.97 -3.83 17.20
C GLU A 310 -18.95 -3.00 16.43
N GLU A 311 -18.11 -2.25 17.16
CA GLU A 311 -16.96 -1.55 16.56
C GLU A 311 -15.87 -2.59 16.24
N LYS A 312 -15.60 -2.78 14.95
CA LYS A 312 -14.50 -3.62 14.47
C LYS A 312 -13.45 -2.76 13.81
N GLU A 313 -12.21 -2.89 14.26
CA GLU A 313 -11.06 -2.27 13.61
C GLU A 313 -10.64 -3.13 12.42
N ILE A 314 -10.87 -2.62 11.21
CA ILE A 314 -10.41 -3.26 9.99
C ILE A 314 -9.19 -2.54 9.44
N GLU A 315 -8.24 -3.30 8.94
CA GLU A 315 -7.08 -2.77 8.23
C GLU A 315 -7.45 -2.57 6.76
N ILE A 316 -7.58 -1.31 6.33
CA ILE A 316 -7.88 -0.99 4.95
C ILE A 316 -6.58 -1.03 4.15
N PRO A 317 -6.45 -1.92 3.15
CA PRO A 317 -5.29 -1.92 2.28
C PRO A 317 -5.26 -0.63 1.48
N MET A 318 -4.20 0.14 1.65
CA MET A 318 -3.92 1.33 0.86
C MET A 318 -2.52 1.19 0.31
N PHE A 319 -2.33 1.61 -0.94
CA PHE A 319 -1.03 1.65 -1.57
C PHE A 319 -0.62 3.10 -1.80
N ARG A 320 0.69 3.35 -1.81
CA ARG A 320 1.21 4.66 -2.21
C ARG A 320 2.51 4.51 -3.01
N PRO A 321 2.80 5.44 -3.93
CA PRO A 321 4.11 5.51 -4.56
C PRO A 321 5.17 5.90 -3.54
N VAL A 322 6.24 5.13 -3.45
CA VAL A 322 7.41 5.41 -2.61
C VAL A 322 8.69 5.41 -3.44
N LYS A 323 9.74 6.04 -2.91
CA LYS A 323 11.05 6.10 -3.55
C LYS A 323 12.03 5.11 -2.92
N VAL A 324 12.65 4.30 -3.76
CA VAL A 324 13.77 3.42 -3.42
C VAL A 324 14.97 3.77 -4.28
N PHE A 325 16.14 3.29 -3.88
CA PHE A 325 17.41 3.56 -4.53
C PHE A 325 18.14 2.25 -4.75
N ASP A 326 18.79 2.10 -5.90
CA ASP A 326 19.66 0.98 -6.18
C ASP A 326 21.00 1.11 -5.44
N VAL A 327 21.67 -0.01 -5.15
CA VAL A 327 22.98 -0.03 -4.51
C VAL A 327 24.03 0.84 -5.22
N SER A 328 24.01 0.90 -6.56
CA SER A 328 24.95 1.74 -7.35
C SER A 328 24.81 3.23 -7.06
N GLN A 329 23.65 3.66 -6.57
CA GLN A 329 23.31 5.02 -6.19
C GLN A 329 23.71 5.35 -4.75
N THR A 330 24.40 4.43 -4.06
CA THR A 330 24.78 4.59 -2.65
C THR A 330 26.28 4.43 -2.45
N ASP A 331 26.83 5.12 -1.46
CA ASP A 331 28.19 4.94 -0.95
C ASP A 331 28.16 4.48 0.51
N GLY A 332 29.14 3.67 0.91
CA GLY A 332 29.25 3.15 2.27
C GLY A 332 29.86 1.76 2.30
N LYS A 333 29.60 1.03 3.39
CA LYS A 333 30.19 -0.31 3.62
C LYS A 333 29.86 -1.27 2.48
N PRO A 334 30.84 -2.05 1.97
CA PRO A 334 30.58 -3.07 0.98
C PRO A 334 29.52 -4.02 1.51
N LEU A 335 28.54 -4.36 0.67
CA LEU A 335 27.52 -5.31 1.05
C LEU A 335 28.14 -6.70 1.13
N PRO A 336 27.68 -7.57 2.05
CA PRO A 336 28.07 -8.97 2.04
C PRO A 336 27.71 -9.55 0.67
N GLU A 337 28.69 -10.15 0.00
CA GLU A 337 28.42 -10.91 -1.22
C GLU A 337 27.47 -12.05 -0.85
N LEU A 338 26.27 -12.04 -1.44
CA LEU A 338 25.45 -13.24 -1.49
C LEU A 338 26.27 -14.24 -2.31
N ALA A 339 26.83 -15.23 -1.62
CA ALA A 339 27.69 -16.24 -2.22
C ALA A 339 26.93 -17.01 -3.30
N SER A 340 27.10 -16.60 -4.56
CA SER A 340 27.01 -17.44 -5.77
C SER A 340 27.00 -16.57 -7.04
N SER A 341 28.11 -15.87 -7.34
CA SER A 341 28.44 -15.64 -8.76
C SER A 341 29.16 -16.89 -9.24
N LEU A 342 28.36 -17.82 -9.75
CA LEU A 342 28.82 -19.05 -10.36
C LEU A 342 29.23 -18.73 -11.81
N SER A 343 30.45 -18.24 -12.01
CA SER A 343 30.94 -17.94 -13.36
C SER A 343 31.38 -19.22 -14.07
N GLY A 344 30.71 -19.58 -15.16
CA GLY A 344 31.23 -20.42 -16.26
C GLY A 344 31.32 -21.94 -16.06
N ASN A 345 31.21 -22.44 -14.83
CA ASN A 345 30.95 -23.84 -14.48
C ASN A 345 29.82 -23.85 -13.46
N VAL A 346 28.91 -24.83 -13.45
CA VAL A 346 27.93 -24.97 -12.36
C VAL A 346 28.71 -25.42 -11.12
N PRO A 347 29.01 -24.55 -10.14
CA PRO A 347 29.90 -24.88 -9.06
C PRO A 347 29.16 -25.88 -8.21
N ASN A 348 29.79 -27.04 -8.05
CA ASN A 348 29.15 -28.20 -7.47
C ASN A 348 27.91 -28.66 -8.28
N TYR A 349 28.08 -28.84 -9.59
CA TYR A 349 27.07 -29.36 -10.54
C TYR A 349 26.22 -30.49 -9.94
N GLU A 350 26.86 -31.48 -9.30
CA GLU A 350 26.17 -32.59 -8.64
C GLU A 350 25.23 -32.15 -7.51
N ALA A 351 25.66 -31.21 -6.65
CA ALA A 351 24.79 -30.68 -5.60
C ALA A 351 23.67 -29.81 -6.17
N PHE A 352 23.94 -29.07 -7.25
CA PHE A 352 22.92 -28.26 -7.92
C PHE A 352 21.87 -29.12 -8.63
N MET A 353 22.29 -30.15 -9.36
CA MET A 353 21.39 -31.13 -9.96
C MET A 353 20.58 -31.87 -8.90
N GLU A 354 21.17 -32.20 -7.76
CA GLU A 354 20.43 -32.77 -6.64
C GLU A 354 19.41 -31.79 -6.05
N ALA A 355 19.74 -30.50 -5.93
CA ALA A 355 18.78 -29.48 -5.53
C ALA A 355 17.61 -29.39 -6.54
N LEU A 356 17.89 -29.45 -7.85
CA LEU A 356 16.85 -29.50 -8.89
C LEU A 356 15.97 -30.73 -8.76
N ARG A 357 16.54 -31.91 -8.50
CA ARG A 357 15.76 -33.14 -8.24
C ARG A 357 14.84 -33.01 -7.04
N ARG A 358 15.32 -32.40 -5.94
CA ARG A 358 14.50 -32.15 -4.75
C ARG A 358 13.41 -31.08 -4.98
N SER A 359 13.63 -30.13 -5.89
CA SER A 359 12.66 -29.09 -6.28
C SER A 359 11.63 -29.53 -7.33
N ALA A 360 11.90 -30.62 -8.05
CA ALA A 360 11.04 -31.13 -9.12
C ALA A 360 9.77 -31.79 -8.55
N PRO A 361 8.59 -31.51 -9.12
CA PRO A 361 7.35 -32.20 -8.72
C PRO A 361 7.34 -33.70 -9.03
N VAL A 362 8.11 -34.10 -10.04
CA VAL A 362 8.15 -35.47 -10.58
C VAL A 362 9.59 -35.94 -10.75
N PRO A 363 9.85 -37.26 -10.78
CA PRO A 363 11.20 -37.80 -10.95
C PRO A 363 11.87 -37.35 -12.25
N ILE A 364 13.16 -37.03 -12.16
CA ILE A 364 14.01 -36.71 -13.32
C ILE A 364 14.83 -37.94 -13.70
N THR A 365 14.82 -38.28 -14.99
CA THR A 365 15.52 -39.41 -15.58
C THR A 365 16.36 -38.96 -16.78
N PHE A 366 17.43 -39.71 -17.09
CA PHE A 366 18.29 -39.43 -18.23
C PHE A 366 18.09 -40.50 -19.30
N GLU A 367 17.73 -40.10 -20.52
CA GLU A 367 17.39 -41.00 -21.62
C GLU A 367 18.21 -40.69 -22.89
N ALA A 368 18.37 -41.68 -23.78
CA ALA A 368 18.93 -41.46 -25.10
C ALA A 368 17.85 -40.82 -26.00
N MET A 369 18.17 -39.68 -26.60
CA MET A 369 17.21 -38.85 -27.35
C MET A 369 17.86 -38.29 -28.63
N ALA A 370 17.04 -37.81 -29.56
CA ALA A 370 17.51 -37.15 -30.78
C ALA A 370 18.26 -35.84 -30.46
N ALA A 371 19.15 -35.41 -31.35
CA ALA A 371 20.08 -34.32 -31.06
C ALA A 371 19.42 -32.93 -30.92
N ASP A 372 18.21 -32.80 -31.45
CA ASP A 372 17.34 -31.63 -31.45
C ASP A 372 16.37 -31.57 -30.25
N THR A 373 16.39 -32.59 -29.40
CA THR A 373 15.50 -32.70 -28.23
C THR A 373 16.31 -32.77 -26.96
N ASP A 374 16.29 -31.70 -26.16
CA ASP A 374 17.07 -31.62 -24.92
C ASP A 374 16.37 -32.31 -23.73
N GLY A 375 15.05 -32.34 -23.73
CA GLY A 375 14.24 -33.00 -22.70
C GLY A 375 12.75 -33.01 -23.05
N TYR A 376 11.96 -33.67 -22.22
CA TYR A 376 10.50 -33.54 -22.19
C TYR A 376 9.93 -33.88 -20.79
N PHE A 377 8.83 -33.23 -20.43
CA PHE A 377 7.92 -33.65 -19.37
C PHE A 377 6.83 -34.56 -19.93
N SER A 378 6.61 -35.72 -19.28
CA SER A 378 5.49 -36.62 -19.59
C SER A 378 4.42 -36.56 -18.50
N ALA A 379 3.29 -35.94 -18.82
CA ALA A 379 2.12 -35.92 -17.93
C ALA A 379 1.52 -37.32 -17.70
N ASP A 380 1.59 -38.19 -18.71
CA ASP A 380 1.07 -39.55 -18.61
C ASP A 380 1.83 -40.39 -17.59
N HIS A 381 3.16 -40.35 -17.68
CA HIS A 381 4.05 -41.12 -16.82
C HIS A 381 4.51 -40.36 -15.57
N GLN A 382 4.12 -39.09 -15.42
CA GLN A 382 4.54 -38.21 -14.32
C GLN A 382 6.05 -38.27 -14.10
N LYS A 383 6.82 -37.98 -15.16
CA LYS A 383 8.28 -37.97 -15.15
C LYS A 383 8.85 -36.88 -16.05
N ILE A 384 10.06 -36.44 -15.74
CA ILE A 384 10.90 -35.60 -16.60
C ILE A 384 12.01 -36.48 -17.19
N ALA A 385 12.20 -36.41 -18.52
CA ALA A 385 13.28 -37.07 -19.22
C ALA A 385 14.22 -36.02 -19.82
N ILE A 386 15.52 -36.15 -19.55
CA ILE A 386 16.58 -35.25 -20.04
C ILE A 386 17.55 -36.04 -20.90
N ARG A 387 18.02 -35.45 -22.00
CA ARG A 387 18.93 -36.11 -22.94
C ARG A 387 20.29 -36.37 -22.31
N GLN A 388 20.79 -37.60 -22.47
CA GLN A 388 22.14 -37.98 -22.05
C GLN A 388 23.21 -37.32 -22.92
N GLY A 389 24.35 -36.96 -22.31
CA GLY A 389 25.55 -36.50 -23.03
C GLY A 389 25.56 -35.02 -23.42
N MET A 390 24.63 -34.21 -22.91
CA MET A 390 24.66 -32.74 -23.04
C MET A 390 25.69 -32.11 -22.10
N SER A 391 26.09 -30.86 -22.39
CA SER A 391 26.92 -30.09 -21.44
C SER A 391 26.18 -29.82 -20.12
N GLU A 392 26.91 -29.52 -19.05
CA GLU A 392 26.31 -29.18 -17.74
C GLU A 392 25.29 -28.03 -17.84
N VAL A 393 25.63 -26.97 -18.58
CA VAL A 393 24.78 -25.79 -18.79
C VAL A 393 23.50 -26.16 -19.55
N GLN A 394 23.61 -26.91 -20.65
CA GLN A 394 22.45 -27.39 -21.40
C GLN A 394 21.57 -28.30 -20.55
N THR A 395 22.17 -29.20 -19.80
CA THR A 395 21.47 -30.14 -18.92
C THR A 395 20.67 -29.40 -17.85
N VAL A 396 21.27 -28.42 -17.18
CA VAL A 396 20.58 -27.61 -16.17
C VAL A 396 19.44 -26.81 -16.81
N SER A 397 19.70 -26.11 -17.91
CA SER A 397 18.69 -25.29 -18.58
C SER A 397 17.50 -26.11 -19.05
N ALA A 398 17.73 -27.28 -19.67
CA ALA A 398 16.70 -28.22 -20.05
C ALA A 398 15.94 -28.75 -18.82
N THR A 399 16.65 -29.11 -17.75
CA THR A 399 16.02 -29.60 -16.52
C THR A 399 15.08 -28.56 -15.90
N VAL A 400 15.50 -27.30 -15.81
CA VAL A 400 14.67 -26.22 -15.27
C VAL A 400 13.46 -25.96 -16.17
N HIS A 401 13.64 -26.01 -17.49
CA HIS A 401 12.56 -25.89 -18.48
C HIS A 401 11.50 -26.99 -18.29
N GLU A 402 11.92 -28.24 -18.19
CA GLU A 402 10.98 -29.36 -17.98
C GLU A 402 10.33 -29.34 -16.58
N ILE A 403 11.03 -28.85 -15.55
CA ILE A 403 10.42 -28.59 -14.24
C ILE A 403 9.32 -27.53 -14.37
N ALA A 404 9.55 -26.46 -15.14
CA ALA A 404 8.54 -25.44 -15.38
C ALA A 404 7.30 -26.03 -16.05
N HIS A 405 7.48 -26.85 -17.09
CA HIS A 405 6.40 -27.61 -17.73
C HIS A 405 5.63 -28.47 -16.74
N SER A 406 6.31 -29.27 -15.92
CA SER A 406 5.64 -30.11 -14.91
C SER A 406 4.87 -29.31 -13.84
N LYS A 407 5.33 -28.10 -13.50
CA LYS A 407 4.66 -27.26 -12.49
C LYS A 407 3.43 -26.56 -13.05
N LEU A 408 3.46 -26.13 -14.31
CA LEU A 408 2.49 -25.23 -14.93
C LEU A 408 1.54 -25.90 -15.93
N HIS A 409 2.02 -26.90 -16.67
CA HIS A 409 1.38 -27.45 -17.86
C HIS A 409 1.09 -28.95 -17.74
N ASP A 410 0.94 -29.45 -16.50
CA ASP A 410 0.44 -30.81 -16.27
C ASP A 410 -1.10 -30.84 -16.37
N PRO A 411 -1.69 -31.41 -17.44
CA PRO A 411 -3.13 -31.46 -17.61
C PRO A 411 -3.83 -32.23 -16.49
N LYS A 412 -3.15 -33.18 -15.83
CA LYS A 412 -3.71 -33.96 -14.72
C LYS A 412 -3.84 -33.14 -13.44
N LYS A 413 -3.08 -32.06 -13.31
CA LYS A 413 -3.18 -31.10 -12.20
C LYS A 413 -4.40 -30.19 -12.34
N TYR A 414 -4.99 -30.13 -13.54
CA TYR A 414 -6.17 -29.33 -13.89
C TYR A 414 -7.40 -30.16 -14.26
N GLU A 415 -7.50 -31.41 -13.78
CA GLU A 415 -8.83 -32.00 -13.56
C GLU A 415 -9.51 -31.20 -12.43
N MET A 416 -10.07 -30.03 -12.78
CA MET A 416 -10.94 -29.29 -11.88
C MET A 416 -12.18 -30.14 -11.66
N LEU A 417 -12.32 -30.66 -10.45
CA LEU A 417 -13.61 -31.12 -9.97
C LEU A 417 -14.53 -29.89 -9.89
N PRO A 418 -15.79 -29.99 -10.35
CA PRO A 418 -16.73 -28.89 -10.24
C PRO A 418 -16.84 -28.46 -8.77
N SER A 419 -16.61 -27.18 -8.50
CA SER A 419 -16.87 -26.59 -7.19
C SER A 419 -18.31 -26.14 -7.09
N TRP A 420 -18.90 -26.30 -5.92
CA TRP A 420 -20.27 -25.93 -5.65
C TRP A 420 -20.31 -24.62 -4.87
N LYS A 421 -21.34 -23.81 -5.10
CA LYS A 421 -21.61 -22.58 -4.35
C LYS A 421 -23.02 -22.57 -3.79
N VAL A 422 -23.18 -21.75 -2.76
CA VAL A 422 -24.49 -21.46 -2.16
C VAL A 422 -24.87 -20.04 -2.55
N VAL A 423 -26.05 -19.91 -3.14
CA VAL A 423 -26.64 -18.65 -3.61
C VAL A 423 -27.87 -18.32 -2.78
N GLN A 424 -28.13 -17.04 -2.59
CA GLN A 424 -29.36 -16.54 -1.99
C GLN A 424 -30.36 -16.22 -3.11
N GLU A 425 -31.51 -16.90 -3.11
CA GLU A 425 -32.56 -16.83 -4.12
C GLU A 425 -33.85 -16.22 -3.53
N SER A 426 -34.46 -15.27 -4.22
CA SER A 426 -35.81 -14.78 -3.87
C SER A 426 -36.90 -15.65 -4.49
N GLU A 427 -38.09 -15.68 -3.91
CA GLU A 427 -39.28 -16.29 -4.54
C GLU A 427 -39.64 -15.68 -5.93
N GLY A 428 -38.97 -14.58 -6.33
CA GLY A 428 -39.02 -13.99 -7.68
C GLY A 428 -37.86 -14.37 -8.63
N GLY A 429 -36.98 -15.31 -8.25
CA GLY A 429 -35.94 -15.90 -9.10
C GLY A 429 -34.63 -15.10 -9.23
N THR A 430 -34.41 -14.08 -8.40
CA THR A 430 -33.12 -13.37 -8.41
C THR A 430 -32.14 -14.08 -7.49
N LYS A 431 -30.95 -14.41 -8.00
CA LYS A 431 -29.89 -15.13 -7.27
C LYS A 431 -28.69 -14.23 -7.01
N HIS A 432 -28.15 -14.29 -5.80
CA HIS A 432 -26.92 -13.60 -5.41
C HIS A 432 -25.95 -14.55 -4.72
N ASP A 433 -24.65 -14.41 -4.96
CA ASP A 433 -23.64 -15.27 -4.35
C ASP A 433 -23.59 -15.01 -2.83
N PHE A 434 -23.80 -16.07 -2.05
CA PHE A 434 -23.76 -16.02 -0.60
C PHE A 434 -22.44 -16.59 -0.06
N LYS A 435 -21.98 -17.70 -0.64
CA LYS A 435 -20.70 -18.33 -0.31
C LYS A 435 -20.20 -19.25 -1.42
N LEU A 436 -18.89 -19.24 -1.64
CA LEU A 436 -18.18 -20.03 -2.66
C LEU A 436 -17.33 -21.14 -2.02
N ASP A 437 -16.76 -22.00 -2.86
CA ASP A 437 -15.68 -22.97 -2.56
C ASP A 437 -16.07 -24.27 -1.82
N PHE A 438 -17.21 -24.89 -2.14
CA PHE A 438 -17.52 -26.25 -1.65
C PHE A 438 -16.98 -27.33 -2.59
N ALA A 439 -16.45 -28.42 -2.02
CA ALA A 439 -15.84 -29.49 -2.80
C ALA A 439 -16.88 -30.44 -3.42
N THR A 440 -18.09 -30.52 -2.85
CA THR A 440 -19.20 -31.35 -3.38
C THR A 440 -20.56 -30.67 -3.21
N GLU A 441 -21.54 -31.05 -4.04
CA GLU A 441 -22.94 -30.60 -3.95
C GLU A 441 -23.49 -30.83 -2.55
N LYS A 442 -23.24 -32.03 -2.01
CA LYS A 442 -23.73 -32.45 -0.71
C LYS A 442 -23.20 -31.59 0.44
N GLU A 443 -21.96 -31.10 0.37
CA GLU A 443 -21.41 -30.17 1.36
C GLU A 443 -22.08 -28.80 1.29
N ALA A 444 -22.34 -28.31 0.07
CA ALA A 444 -23.07 -27.07 -0.14
C ALA A 444 -24.54 -27.20 0.30
N GLU A 445 -25.18 -28.34 0.02
CA GLU A 445 -26.55 -28.67 0.46
C GLU A 445 -26.65 -28.75 1.97
N GLN A 446 -25.69 -29.43 2.62
CA GLN A 446 -25.65 -29.51 4.07
C GLN A 446 -25.50 -28.11 4.66
N PHE A 447 -24.61 -27.28 4.12
CA PHE A 447 -24.44 -25.90 4.57
C PHE A 447 -25.70 -25.04 4.34
N ALA A 448 -26.35 -25.17 3.18
CA ALA A 448 -27.60 -24.46 2.89
C ALA A 448 -28.74 -24.89 3.83
N SER A 449 -28.81 -26.20 4.12
CA SER A 449 -29.77 -26.78 5.07
C SER A 449 -29.49 -26.36 6.51
N ASP A 450 -28.23 -26.35 6.94
CA ASP A 450 -27.84 -26.01 8.31
C ASP A 450 -28.11 -24.53 8.62
N MET A 451 -28.02 -23.66 7.61
CA MET A 451 -28.21 -22.23 7.76
C MET A 451 -29.70 -21.81 7.71
N ASP A 452 -30.62 -22.70 7.29
CA ASP A 452 -32.09 -22.51 7.10
C ASP A 452 -32.61 -21.07 7.24
N TRP A 453 -32.13 -20.20 6.34
CA TRP A 453 -32.29 -18.77 6.48
C TRP A 453 -33.46 -18.28 5.62
N ARG A 454 -34.44 -17.64 6.26
CA ARG A 454 -35.53 -16.92 5.59
C ARG A 454 -35.53 -15.47 6.01
N TYR A 455 -35.09 -14.60 5.11
CA TYR A 455 -35.20 -13.16 5.30
C TYR A 455 -36.47 -12.65 4.61
N VAL A 456 -37.26 -11.86 5.32
CA VAL A 456 -38.44 -11.17 4.79
C VAL A 456 -38.18 -9.67 4.88
N ASP A 457 -38.02 -9.02 3.74
CA ASP A 457 -37.90 -7.56 3.62
C ASP A 457 -39.25 -6.85 3.91
N GLU A 458 -39.22 -5.55 4.20
CA GLU A 458 -40.41 -4.67 4.32
C GLU A 458 -41.33 -4.72 3.08
N ASN A 459 -40.83 -5.23 1.94
CA ASN A 459 -41.56 -5.47 0.70
C ASN A 459 -42.18 -6.88 0.54
N GLN A 460 -42.22 -7.72 1.59
CA GLN A 460 -42.76 -9.09 1.60
C GLN A 460 -42.08 -10.12 0.68
N PHE A 461 -40.83 -9.91 0.27
CA PHE A 461 -40.09 -10.93 -0.49
C PHE A 461 -39.38 -11.91 0.46
N GLU A 462 -39.65 -13.21 0.29
CA GLU A 462 -38.91 -14.27 0.96
C GLU A 462 -37.66 -14.65 0.17
N TRP A 463 -36.51 -14.69 0.85
CA TRP A 463 -35.25 -15.18 0.32
C TRP A 463 -34.83 -16.48 0.99
N ARG A 464 -34.32 -17.45 0.22
CA ARG A 464 -33.82 -18.75 0.71
C ARG A 464 -32.45 -19.05 0.11
N LEU A 465 -31.69 -19.93 0.76
CA LEU A 465 -30.45 -20.44 0.21
C LEU A 465 -30.72 -21.60 -0.76
N ALA A 466 -30.05 -21.58 -1.90
CA ALA A 466 -30.05 -22.65 -2.90
C ALA A 466 -28.61 -23.01 -3.26
N VAL A 467 -28.41 -24.24 -3.73
CA VAL A 467 -27.11 -24.74 -4.19
C VAL A 467 -27.05 -24.63 -5.71
N GLU A 468 -25.91 -24.18 -6.23
CA GLU A 468 -25.66 -24.07 -7.66
C GLU A 468 -24.22 -24.46 -8.00
N GLU A 469 -24.03 -25.11 -9.14
CA GLU A 469 -22.70 -25.44 -9.66
C GLU A 469 -21.99 -24.16 -10.10
N ASP A 470 -20.76 -23.94 -9.62
CA ASP A 470 -19.99 -22.76 -10.02
C ASP A 470 -19.27 -23.00 -11.35
N ALA A 471 -19.92 -22.61 -12.44
CA ALA A 471 -19.32 -22.61 -13.77
C ALA A 471 -18.23 -21.53 -13.97
N THR A 472 -18.04 -20.61 -13.01
CA THR A 472 -17.04 -19.53 -13.04
C THR A 472 -15.71 -19.87 -12.36
N ALA A 473 -15.59 -21.06 -11.77
CA ALA A 473 -14.30 -21.75 -11.65
C ALA A 473 -13.83 -22.06 -13.08
N GLU A 474 -13.41 -21.01 -13.79
CA GLU A 474 -13.06 -21.06 -15.19
C GLU A 474 -12.05 -22.19 -15.36
N LYS A 475 -12.41 -23.17 -16.20
CA LYS A 475 -11.44 -23.89 -17.02
C LYS A 475 -10.39 -22.85 -17.40
N GLN A 476 -9.20 -22.89 -16.79
CA GLN A 476 -8.09 -22.10 -17.30
C GLN A 476 -8.05 -22.44 -18.78
N ALA A 477 -8.34 -21.44 -19.63
CA ALA A 477 -8.46 -21.65 -21.05
C ALA A 477 -7.23 -22.44 -21.46
N ILE A 478 -7.42 -23.63 -22.06
CA ILE A 478 -6.34 -24.52 -22.47
C ILE A 478 -5.33 -23.63 -23.20
N LYS A 479 -4.19 -23.38 -22.55
CA LYS A 479 -3.20 -22.45 -23.09
C LYS A 479 -2.73 -23.05 -24.40
N ASN A 480 -2.59 -22.21 -25.43
CA ASN A 480 -1.98 -22.72 -26.64
C ASN A 480 -0.53 -23.13 -26.31
N ARG A 481 -0.05 -24.20 -26.94
CA ARG A 481 1.31 -24.72 -26.71
C ARG A 481 2.38 -23.63 -26.81
N HIS A 482 2.19 -22.65 -27.68
CA HIS A 482 3.12 -21.53 -27.82
C HIS A 482 3.25 -20.68 -26.56
N THR A 483 2.16 -20.42 -25.83
CA THR A 483 2.20 -19.71 -24.54
C THR A 483 2.87 -20.56 -23.47
N GLU A 484 2.64 -21.87 -23.47
CA GLU A 484 3.27 -22.80 -22.53
C GLU A 484 4.79 -22.82 -22.69
N GLU A 485 5.29 -22.92 -23.93
CA GLU A 485 6.73 -22.87 -24.20
C GLU A 485 7.32 -21.50 -23.81
N VAL A 486 6.65 -20.38 -24.13
CA VAL A 486 7.15 -19.04 -23.73
C VAL A 486 7.28 -18.92 -22.22
N GLU A 487 6.26 -19.39 -21.47
CA GLU A 487 6.30 -19.35 -20.01
C GLU A 487 7.42 -20.23 -19.46
N ALA A 488 7.56 -21.47 -19.95
CA ALA A 488 8.60 -22.41 -19.53
C ALA A 488 10.01 -21.90 -19.85
N GLU A 489 10.25 -21.42 -21.08
CA GLU A 489 11.54 -20.85 -21.49
C GLU A 489 11.88 -19.60 -20.68
N SER A 490 10.91 -18.73 -20.42
CA SER A 490 11.11 -17.51 -19.62
C SER A 490 11.48 -17.82 -18.18
N ILE A 491 10.85 -18.85 -17.60
CA ILE A 491 11.18 -19.36 -16.26
C ILE A 491 12.59 -19.95 -16.25
N SER A 492 12.92 -20.79 -17.24
CA SER A 492 14.25 -21.38 -17.37
C SER A 492 15.34 -20.31 -17.47
N TYR A 493 15.16 -19.33 -18.35
CA TYR A 493 16.07 -18.20 -18.50
C TYR A 493 16.23 -17.41 -17.20
N ALA A 494 15.12 -17.05 -16.53
CA ALA A 494 15.18 -16.26 -15.30
C ALA A 494 15.89 -17.01 -14.15
N VAL A 495 15.60 -18.30 -13.97
CA VAL A 495 16.22 -19.14 -12.95
C VAL A 495 17.71 -19.33 -13.25
N CYS A 496 18.07 -19.67 -14.49
CA CYS A 496 19.47 -19.82 -14.90
C CYS A 496 20.24 -18.51 -14.70
N LYS A 497 19.65 -17.37 -15.11
CA LYS A 497 20.25 -16.04 -14.93
C LYS A 497 20.48 -15.70 -13.46
N TYR A 498 19.55 -16.06 -12.58
CA TYR A 498 19.71 -15.86 -11.13
C TYR A 498 20.93 -16.60 -10.58
N PHE A 499 21.13 -17.85 -11.00
CA PHE A 499 22.25 -18.67 -10.57
C PHE A 499 23.55 -18.42 -11.36
N GLY A 500 23.60 -17.42 -12.24
CA GLY A 500 24.79 -17.10 -13.02
C GLY A 500 25.08 -18.05 -14.20
N ILE A 501 24.10 -18.87 -14.58
CA ILE A 501 24.20 -19.82 -15.69
C ILE A 501 23.85 -19.10 -16.98
N GLU A 502 24.83 -18.94 -17.87
CA GLU A 502 24.66 -18.26 -19.16
C GLU A 502 24.00 -19.20 -20.18
N THR A 503 22.71 -19.00 -20.39
CA THR A 503 21.95 -19.59 -21.51
C THR A 503 22.09 -18.69 -22.74
N GLY A 504 22.27 -19.27 -23.94
CA GLY A 504 22.58 -18.52 -25.16
C GLY A 504 21.59 -17.40 -25.53
N GLU A 505 22.06 -16.42 -26.31
CA GLU A 505 21.33 -15.16 -26.58
C GLU A 505 20.11 -15.31 -27.53
N ASN A 506 19.94 -16.45 -28.19
CA ASN A 506 18.99 -16.61 -29.29
C ASN A 506 17.65 -17.30 -28.91
N SER A 507 17.35 -17.44 -27.62
CA SER A 507 16.19 -18.22 -27.15
C SER A 507 14.83 -17.58 -27.46
N PHE A 508 14.72 -16.25 -27.53
CA PHE A 508 13.42 -15.54 -27.63
C PHE A 508 13.19 -14.79 -28.95
N GLY A 509 13.75 -15.27 -30.07
CA GLY A 509 13.58 -14.63 -31.39
C GLY A 509 12.13 -14.55 -31.87
N TYR A 510 11.23 -15.34 -31.28
CA TYR A 510 9.81 -15.44 -31.65
C TYR A 510 8.87 -14.69 -30.69
N ILE A 511 9.38 -14.01 -29.64
CA ILE A 511 8.52 -13.38 -28.62
C ILE A 511 7.66 -12.24 -29.19
N ALA A 512 8.19 -11.49 -30.17
CA ALA A 512 7.43 -10.43 -30.84
C ALA A 512 6.21 -10.99 -31.56
N SER A 513 6.36 -12.11 -32.28
CA SER A 513 5.24 -12.81 -32.92
C SER A 513 4.29 -13.43 -31.91
N TRP A 514 4.77 -13.96 -30.78
CA TRP A 514 3.91 -14.51 -29.73
C TRP A 514 3.00 -13.45 -29.11
N SER A 515 3.54 -12.25 -28.88
CA SER A 515 2.79 -11.15 -28.26
C SER A 515 1.79 -10.48 -29.20
N GLN A 516 1.95 -10.67 -30.51
CA GLN A 516 1.11 -10.04 -31.52
C GLN A 516 -0.34 -10.54 -31.42
N GLY A 517 -1.27 -9.61 -31.21
CA GLY A 517 -2.71 -9.91 -31.13
C GLY A 517 -3.19 -10.40 -29.76
N LYS A 518 -2.31 -10.54 -28.76
CA LYS A 518 -2.70 -10.81 -27.38
C LYS A 518 -3.19 -9.56 -26.68
N GLU A 519 -4.22 -9.72 -25.84
CA GLU A 519 -4.65 -8.64 -24.96
C GLU A 519 -3.65 -8.42 -23.82
N LEU A 520 -3.60 -7.18 -23.31
CA LEU A 520 -2.71 -6.81 -22.21
C LEU A 520 -2.95 -7.69 -20.97
N LYS A 521 -4.21 -8.08 -20.71
CA LYS A 521 -4.57 -8.95 -19.60
C LYS A 521 -3.91 -10.33 -19.71
N GLU A 522 -3.84 -10.91 -20.90
CA GLU A 522 -3.16 -12.20 -21.14
C GLU A 522 -1.65 -12.11 -20.95
N LEU A 523 -1.04 -11.07 -21.52
CA LEU A 523 0.41 -10.83 -21.41
C LEU A 523 0.79 -10.63 -19.94
N ARG A 524 0.00 -9.84 -19.20
CA ARG A 524 0.18 -9.62 -17.77
C ARG A 524 0.05 -10.91 -16.96
N ALA A 525 -0.97 -11.73 -17.23
CA ALA A 525 -1.16 -13.01 -16.54
C ALA A 525 0.01 -13.98 -16.78
N SER A 526 0.57 -13.98 -18.00
CA SER A 526 1.76 -14.78 -18.32
C SER A 526 2.97 -14.29 -17.52
N LEU A 527 3.20 -12.96 -17.44
CA LEU A 527 4.28 -12.39 -16.62
C LEU A 527 4.12 -12.70 -15.12
N GLU A 528 2.90 -12.67 -14.59
CA GLU A 528 2.61 -13.06 -13.20
C GLU A 528 2.90 -14.54 -12.95
N THR A 529 2.52 -15.41 -13.88
CA THR A 529 2.81 -16.85 -13.84
C THR A 529 4.32 -17.09 -13.85
N ILE A 530 5.05 -16.45 -14.77
CA ILE A 530 6.50 -16.54 -14.90
C ILE A 530 7.19 -16.05 -13.62
N ASN A 531 6.84 -14.87 -13.13
CA ASN A 531 7.45 -14.28 -11.92
C ASN A 531 7.21 -15.14 -10.69
N LYS A 532 5.96 -15.57 -10.44
CA LYS A 532 5.62 -16.42 -9.29
C LYS A 532 6.33 -17.77 -9.34
N THR A 533 6.35 -18.42 -10.51
CA THR A 533 6.92 -19.77 -10.67
C THR A 533 8.44 -19.74 -10.58
N SER A 534 9.09 -18.79 -11.28
CA SER A 534 10.54 -18.59 -11.16
C SER A 534 10.95 -18.24 -9.72
N GLY A 535 10.22 -17.34 -9.05
CA GLY A 535 10.52 -16.96 -7.67
C GLY A 535 10.38 -18.13 -6.68
N THR A 536 9.36 -18.97 -6.87
CA THR A 536 9.17 -20.21 -6.07
C THR A 536 10.31 -21.19 -6.33
N LEU A 537 10.62 -21.45 -7.60
CA LEU A 537 11.65 -22.40 -7.99
C LEU A 537 13.05 -21.96 -7.54
N ILE A 538 13.39 -20.68 -7.67
CA ILE A 538 14.62 -20.09 -7.13
C ILE A 538 14.71 -20.35 -5.62
N SER A 539 13.64 -20.06 -4.88
CA SER A 539 13.61 -20.21 -3.42
C SER A 539 13.73 -21.68 -2.98
N ASP A 540 13.08 -22.60 -3.70
CA ASP A 540 13.17 -24.04 -3.45
C ASP A 540 14.59 -24.56 -3.72
N ILE A 541 15.19 -24.18 -4.85
CA ILE A 541 16.57 -24.57 -5.21
C ILE A 541 17.55 -24.01 -4.18
N GLU A 542 17.45 -22.72 -3.81
CA GLU A 542 18.31 -22.13 -2.78
C GLU A 542 18.22 -22.87 -1.45
N ARG A 543 17.00 -23.25 -1.03
CA ARG A 543 16.76 -23.99 0.22
C ARG A 543 17.44 -25.36 0.16
N HIS A 544 17.16 -26.16 -0.87
CA HIS A 544 17.71 -27.50 -0.99
C HIS A 544 19.22 -27.49 -1.21
N TYR A 545 19.74 -26.55 -2.00
CA TYR A 545 21.18 -26.41 -2.19
C TYR A 545 21.89 -26.10 -0.86
N LYS A 546 21.34 -25.20 -0.03
CA LYS A 546 21.86 -24.92 1.31
C LYS A 546 21.81 -26.13 2.24
N GLU A 547 20.79 -26.99 2.14
CA GLU A 547 20.68 -28.24 2.90
C GLU A 547 21.75 -29.24 2.46
N ILE A 548 21.89 -29.48 1.15
CA ILE A 548 22.88 -30.41 0.58
C ILE A 548 24.31 -29.99 0.93
N CYS A 549 24.60 -28.69 0.89
CA CYS A 549 25.91 -28.16 1.29
C CYS A 549 26.20 -28.30 2.80
N LYS A 550 25.19 -28.55 3.65
CA LYS A 550 25.38 -28.89 5.07
C LYS A 550 25.49 -30.40 5.32
N GLU A 551 24.88 -31.21 4.46
CA GLU A 551 24.92 -32.67 4.52
C GLU A 551 26.28 -33.23 4.07
N ARG A 552 27.01 -32.48 3.23
CA ARG A 552 28.37 -32.76 2.76
C ARG A 552 29.40 -32.01 3.60
#